data_AF-A0A1U7U129-F1
#
_entry.id   AF-A0A1U7U129-F1
#
_cell.length_a   1.000
_cell.length_b   1.000
_cell.length_c   1.000
_cell.angle_alpha   90.00
_cell.angle_beta   90.00
_cell.angle_gamma   90.00
#
_symmetry.space_group_name_H-M   'P 1'
#
loop_
_entity.id
_entity.type
_entity.pdbx_description
1 polymer ?
#
loop_
_entity_poly.entity_id
_entity_poly.type
_entity_poly.pdbx_seq_one_letter_code
_entity_poly.pdbx_strand_id
1 'polypeptide(L)'
;MAPGLIELERKFIPGPGIEERLQELGGTLEHQVTFRDTYYDNSELGLMRADYWLRQRENSGWELKCPGAAGVLGPHTKYIELTAEPAIVAQLCVPAQEKAPAKLIMYLQRFRPQDYQRLLEVNGSREKPQGTKHPDGILD
;
A
#
# COMPACT_ATOMS: atom_id res chain seq x y z
N MET A 1 23.48 -20.87 5.99
CA MET A 1 22.52 -19.81 6.37
C MET A 1 21.25 -20.07 5.60
N ALA A 2 20.10 -20.20 6.27
CA ALA A 2 18.83 -20.30 5.57
C ALA A 2 18.58 -18.95 4.86
N PRO A 3 18.29 -18.92 3.55
CA PRO A 3 17.89 -17.69 2.89
C PRO A 3 16.67 -17.12 3.63
N GLY A 4 16.67 -15.83 3.93
CA GLY A 4 15.52 -15.18 4.57
C GLY A 4 14.25 -15.45 3.77
N LEU A 5 13.18 -15.86 4.46
CA LEU A 5 11.88 -16.10 3.83
C LEU A 5 11.34 -14.77 3.28
N ILE A 6 10.94 -14.77 2.02
CA ILE A 6 10.30 -13.61 1.36
C ILE A 6 8.81 -13.91 1.27
N GLU A 7 7.98 -13.04 1.84
CA GLU A 7 6.53 -13.11 1.67
C GLU A 7 6.14 -12.53 0.29
N LEU A 8 5.37 -13.29 -0.49
CA LEU A 8 4.80 -12.86 -1.76
C LEU A 8 3.28 -12.92 -1.66
N GLU A 9 2.61 -11.78 -1.86
CA GLU A 9 1.15 -11.70 -1.82
C GLU A 9 0.53 -11.19 -3.13
N ARG A 10 -0.61 -11.75 -3.53
CA ARG A 10 -1.50 -11.20 -4.56
C ARG A 10 -2.94 -11.24 -4.06
N LYS A 11 -3.58 -10.08 -3.99
CA LYS A 11 -4.99 -9.96 -3.55
C LYS A 11 -5.93 -10.33 -4.70
N PHE A 12 -7.04 -10.98 -4.37
CA PHE A 12 -8.12 -11.34 -5.30
C PHE A 12 -9.47 -11.22 -4.58
N ILE A 13 -10.56 -11.20 -5.36
CA ILE A 13 -11.92 -11.22 -4.83
C ILE A 13 -12.39 -12.68 -4.78
N PRO A 14 -12.71 -13.23 -3.61
CA PRO A 14 -13.25 -14.58 -3.53
C PRO A 14 -14.64 -14.65 -4.16
N GLY A 15 -14.88 -15.69 -4.97
CA GLY A 15 -16.21 -16.04 -5.47
C GLY A 15 -16.96 -16.95 -4.50
N PRO A 16 -18.27 -17.19 -4.73
CA PRO A 16 -18.99 -18.23 -4.00
C PRO A 16 -18.33 -19.60 -4.23
N GLY A 17 -18.32 -20.47 -3.22
CA GLY A 17 -17.74 -21.80 -3.34
C GLY A 17 -16.22 -21.88 -3.16
N ILE A 18 -15.54 -20.77 -2.82
CA ILE A 18 -14.07 -20.74 -2.75
C ILE A 18 -13.53 -21.62 -1.61
N GLU A 19 -14.23 -21.69 -0.49
CA GLU A 19 -13.79 -22.44 0.69
C GLU A 19 -13.90 -23.95 0.41
N GLU A 20 -14.99 -24.39 -0.21
CA GLU A 20 -15.21 -25.76 -0.65
C GLU A 20 -14.15 -26.16 -1.68
N ARG A 21 -13.85 -25.27 -2.63
CA ARG A 21 -12.81 -25.53 -3.63
C ARG A 21 -11.42 -25.66 -3.01
N LEU A 22 -11.10 -24.87 -1.99
CA LEU A 22 -9.84 -25.00 -1.25
C LEU A 22 -9.76 -26.36 -0.56
N GLN A 23 -10.84 -26.84 0.05
CA GLN A 23 -10.91 -28.16 0.69
C GLN A 23 -10.75 -29.31 -0.30
N GLU A 24 -11.42 -29.25 -1.47
CA GLU A 24 -11.28 -30.25 -2.54
C GLU A 24 -9.83 -30.42 -3.03
N LEU A 25 -9.05 -29.34 -2.96
CA LEU A 25 -7.63 -29.31 -3.34
C LEU A 25 -6.68 -29.72 -2.21
N GLY A 26 -7.22 -30.12 -1.05
CA GLY A 26 -6.45 -30.52 0.13
C GLY A 26 -6.02 -29.37 1.04
N GLY A 27 -6.54 -28.16 0.82
CA GLY A 27 -6.35 -27.03 1.73
C GLY A 27 -7.10 -27.23 3.05
N THR A 28 -6.48 -26.83 4.15
CA THR A 28 -7.07 -26.89 5.49
C THR A 28 -7.23 -25.50 6.08
N LEU A 29 -8.33 -25.25 6.80
CA LEU A 29 -8.47 -24.04 7.59
C LEU A 29 -7.53 -24.12 8.80
N GLU A 30 -6.41 -23.40 8.75
CA GLU A 30 -5.46 -23.36 9.86
C GLU A 30 -6.02 -22.58 11.04
N HIS A 31 -6.48 -21.34 10.79
CA HIS A 31 -7.01 -20.45 11.82
C HIS A 31 -8.10 -19.52 11.26
N GLN A 32 -9.04 -19.12 12.12
CA GLN A 32 -10.01 -18.06 11.84
C GLN A 32 -9.91 -17.00 12.93
N VAL A 33 -9.72 -15.75 12.52
CA VAL A 33 -9.52 -14.63 13.43
C VAL A 33 -10.35 -13.44 12.97
N THR A 34 -10.95 -12.72 13.92
CA THR A 34 -11.60 -11.44 13.69
C THR A 34 -10.82 -10.36 14.43
N PHE A 35 -10.47 -9.28 13.75
CA PHE A 35 -9.77 -8.14 14.34
C PHE A 35 -10.25 -6.84 13.71
N ARG A 36 -10.04 -5.73 14.43
CA ARG A 36 -10.28 -4.38 13.93
C ARG A 36 -8.94 -3.67 13.67
N ASP A 37 -8.79 -3.11 12.48
CA ASP A 37 -7.74 -2.15 12.17
C ASP A 37 -8.32 -0.73 12.25
N THR A 38 -7.60 0.19 12.90
CA THR A 38 -7.85 1.63 12.83
C THR A 38 -6.70 2.29 12.09
N TYR A 39 -6.98 2.85 10.92
CA TYR A 39 -5.98 3.48 10.06
C TYR A 39 -5.86 4.98 10.35
N TYR A 40 -4.63 5.48 10.29
CA TYR A 40 -4.30 6.87 10.57
C TYR A 40 -3.56 7.48 9.38
N ASP A 41 -3.96 8.69 9.01
CA ASP A 41 -3.29 9.53 8.03
C ASP A 41 -3.61 11.00 8.35
N ASN A 42 -2.94 11.93 7.68
CA ASN A 42 -3.30 13.35 7.72
C ASN A 42 -4.45 13.66 6.75
N SER A 43 -4.95 14.91 6.78
CA SER A 43 -6.06 15.35 5.91
C SER A 43 -5.75 15.29 4.41
N GLU A 44 -4.46 15.24 4.06
CA GLU A 44 -3.95 15.19 2.70
C GLU A 44 -3.64 13.76 2.23
N LEU A 45 -3.94 12.76 3.06
CA LEU A 45 -3.65 11.35 2.83
C LEU A 45 -2.16 11.11 2.50
N GLY A 46 -1.28 11.86 3.17
CA GLY A 46 0.16 11.90 2.88
C GLY A 46 0.84 10.53 3.00
N LEU A 47 0.44 9.70 3.97
CA LEU A 47 0.99 8.36 4.11
C LEU A 47 0.51 7.45 2.97
N MET A 48 -0.80 7.40 2.70
CA MET A 48 -1.35 6.56 1.63
C MET A 48 -0.78 6.92 0.26
N ARG A 49 -0.61 8.22 -0.02
CA ARG A 49 0.01 8.70 -1.25
C ARG A 49 1.43 8.18 -1.38
N ALA A 50 2.16 8.17 -0.28
CA ALA A 50 3.55 7.74 -0.24
C ALA A 50 3.74 6.21 -0.09
N ASP A 51 2.68 5.42 -0.22
CA ASP A 51 2.65 3.96 -0.01
C ASP A 51 2.87 3.49 1.44
N TYR A 52 2.50 4.33 2.40
CA TYR A 52 2.63 4.07 3.83
C TYR A 52 1.25 3.82 4.44
N TRP A 53 1.18 2.84 5.35
CA TRP A 53 -0.06 2.40 5.97
C TRP A 53 0.18 2.26 7.47
N LEU A 54 -0.14 3.33 8.21
CA LEU A 54 -0.11 3.32 9.66
C LEU A 54 -1.47 2.84 10.18
N ARG A 55 -1.44 1.79 11.00
CA ARG A 55 -2.63 1.24 11.61
C ARG A 55 -2.36 0.84 13.06
N GLN A 56 -3.40 0.92 13.87
CA GLN A 56 -3.46 0.23 15.15
C GLN A 56 -4.38 -0.98 14.98
N ARG A 57 -3.83 -2.18 15.20
CA ARG A 57 -4.57 -3.44 15.15
C ARG A 57 -4.97 -3.85 16.56
N GLU A 58 -6.26 -4.12 16.74
CA GLU A 58 -6.82 -4.63 18.00
C GLU A 58 -6.05 -5.88 18.45
N ASN A 59 -5.62 -5.87 19.71
CA ASN A 59 -4.83 -6.94 20.35
C ASN A 59 -3.41 -7.19 19.78
N SER A 60 -2.93 -6.38 18.82
CA SER A 60 -1.57 -6.48 18.24
C SER A 60 -0.73 -5.21 18.47
N GLY A 61 -1.37 -4.04 18.49
CA GLY A 61 -0.70 -2.75 18.67
C GLY A 61 -0.48 -1.99 17.36
N TRP A 62 0.58 -1.18 17.31
CA TRP A 62 0.92 -0.35 16.15
C TRP A 62 1.66 -1.13 15.07
N GLU A 63 1.25 -0.93 13.82
CA GLU A 63 1.90 -1.53 12.66
C GLU A 63 2.03 -0.46 11.56
N LEU A 64 3.24 -0.30 11.00
CA LEU A 64 3.50 0.51 9.82
C LEU A 64 3.93 -0.39 8.68
N LYS A 65 3.16 -0.39 7.58
CA LYS A 65 3.59 -0.98 6.31
C LYS A 65 4.12 0.14 5.42
N CYS A 66 5.34 0.00 4.91
CA CYS A 66 5.96 0.97 4.02
C CYS A 66 6.72 0.26 2.89
N PRO A 67 7.07 0.92 1.79
CA PRO A 67 7.89 0.34 0.74
C PRO A 67 9.26 -0.08 1.28
N GLY A 68 9.79 -1.16 0.73
CA GLY A 68 11.20 -1.50 0.92
C GLY A 68 12.14 -0.41 0.38
N ALA A 69 13.38 -0.41 0.84
CA ALA A 69 14.39 0.59 0.47
C ALA A 69 14.42 0.87 -1.05
N ALA A 70 14.37 2.15 -1.40
CA ALA A 70 14.53 2.63 -2.77
C ALA A 70 15.92 2.20 -3.29
N GLY A 71 15.95 1.26 -4.24
CA GLY A 71 17.21 0.78 -4.81
C GLY A 71 17.13 -0.59 -5.48
N VAL A 72 16.12 -1.41 -5.16
CA VAL A 72 15.87 -2.65 -5.92
C VAL A 72 14.97 -2.34 -7.11
N LEU A 73 15.58 -1.99 -8.24
CA LEU A 73 14.92 -1.97 -9.55
C LEU A 73 14.50 -3.39 -9.93
N GLY A 74 13.35 -3.83 -9.45
CA GLY A 74 12.73 -5.11 -9.79
C GLY A 74 11.25 -4.92 -10.14
N PRO A 75 10.65 -5.85 -10.92
CA PRO A 75 9.23 -5.79 -11.28
C PRO A 75 8.28 -6.09 -10.10
N HIS A 76 8.82 -6.36 -8.91
CA HIS A 76 8.08 -6.77 -7.73
C HIS A 76 8.00 -5.63 -6.71
N THR A 77 6.81 -5.39 -6.19
CA THR A 77 6.61 -4.45 -5.07
C THR A 77 6.98 -5.15 -3.76
N LYS A 78 7.94 -4.60 -3.01
CA LYS A 78 8.35 -5.11 -1.71
C LYS A 78 7.86 -4.16 -0.61
N TYR A 79 7.29 -4.74 0.44
CA TYR A 79 6.90 -4.03 1.64
C TYR A 79 7.76 -4.45 2.83
N ILE A 80 7.94 -3.52 3.76
CA ILE A 80 8.47 -3.77 5.09
C ILE A 80 7.35 -3.47 6.08
N GLU A 81 7.14 -4.36 7.05
CA GLU A 81 6.18 -4.16 8.13
C GLU A 81 6.95 -3.95 9.44
N LEU A 82 6.75 -2.78 10.06
CA LEU A 82 7.36 -2.39 11.33
C LEU A 82 6.31 -2.44 12.43
N THR A 83 6.62 -3.13 13.52
CA THR A 83 5.74 -3.26 14.70
C THR A 83 6.33 -2.63 15.96
N ALA A 84 7.64 -2.39 15.99
CA ALA A 84 8.29 -1.71 17.10
C ALA A 84 8.06 -0.19 16.99
N GLU A 85 7.43 0.41 18.01
CA GLU A 85 7.10 1.84 18.02
C GLU A 85 8.29 2.77 17.71
N PRO A 86 9.51 2.57 18.26
CA PRO A 86 10.65 3.43 17.90
C PRO A 86 11.02 3.36 16.42
N ALA A 87 10.88 2.19 15.79
CA ALA A 87 11.14 2.02 14.36
C ALA A 87 10.03 2.68 13.52
N ILE A 88 8.77 2.59 13.95
CA ILE A 88 7.64 3.26 13.32
C ILE A 88 7.86 4.77 13.35
N VAL A 89 8.20 5.34 14.50
CA VAL A 89 8.48 6.79 14.65
C VAL A 89 9.64 7.20 13.75
N ALA A 90 10.76 6.46 13.77
CA ALA A 90 11.92 6.75 12.94
C ALA A 90 11.58 6.75 11.44
N GLN A 91 10.76 5.79 10.99
CA GLN A 91 10.38 5.66 9.59
C GLN A 91 9.40 6.76 9.12
N LEU A 92 8.47 7.19 9.98
CA LEU A 92 7.54 8.28 9.67
C LEU A 92 8.23 9.66 9.58
N CYS A 93 9.40 9.82 10.19
CA CYS A 93 10.20 11.04 10.07
C CYS A 93 10.96 11.18 8.73
N VAL A 94 10.88 10.20 7.82
CA VAL A 94 11.57 10.20 6.53
C VAL A 94 10.58 10.55 5.39
N PRO A 95 10.90 11.47 4.46
CA PRO A 95 10.02 11.81 3.35
C PRO A 95 9.89 10.63 2.38
N ALA A 96 8.65 10.23 2.10
CA ALA A 96 8.31 9.01 1.37
C ALA A 96 7.94 9.28 -0.11
N GLN A 97 8.25 8.32 -1.00
CA GLN A 97 7.93 8.32 -2.44
C GLN A 97 6.72 7.43 -2.76
N GLU A 98 5.93 7.81 -3.77
CA GLU A 98 4.54 7.37 -3.98
C GLU A 98 4.34 5.98 -4.60
N LYS A 99 3.31 5.28 -4.11
CA LYS A 99 2.45 4.25 -4.73
C LYS A 99 1.31 3.89 -3.75
N ALA A 100 0.24 3.21 -4.16
CA ALA A 100 -0.90 2.94 -3.26
C ALA A 100 -1.43 1.50 -3.40
N PRO A 101 -1.48 0.69 -2.32
CA PRO A 101 -2.15 -0.62 -2.30
C PRO A 101 -3.63 -0.60 -1.88
N ALA A 102 -4.25 -1.73 -2.19
CA ALA A 102 -5.68 -1.85 -2.48
C ALA A 102 -6.66 -1.88 -1.29
N LYS A 103 -6.25 -2.28 -0.07
CA LYS A 103 -7.24 -2.61 0.99
C LYS A 103 -7.95 -1.39 1.56
N LEU A 104 -7.20 -0.35 1.94
CA LEU A 104 -7.78 0.89 2.44
C LEU A 104 -8.26 1.80 1.29
N ILE A 105 -7.71 1.68 0.07
CA ILE A 105 -8.34 2.23 -1.14
C ILE A 105 -9.78 1.74 -1.27
N MET A 106 -10.04 0.43 -1.12
CA MET A 106 -11.39 -0.13 -1.21
C MET A 106 -12.31 0.43 -0.11
N TYR A 107 -11.80 0.62 1.12
CA TYR A 107 -12.56 1.26 2.19
C TYR A 107 -12.90 2.71 1.83
N LEU A 108 -11.94 3.50 1.35
CA LEU A 108 -12.18 4.90 0.95
C LEU A 108 -13.21 4.97 -0.18
N GLN A 109 -13.10 4.13 -1.20
CA GLN A 109 -14.08 4.04 -2.29
C GLN A 109 -15.50 3.81 -1.77
N ARG A 110 -15.67 2.95 -0.77
CA ARG A 110 -16.98 2.53 -0.28
C ARG A 110 -17.58 3.48 0.77
N PHE A 111 -16.74 4.00 1.66
CA PHE A 111 -17.18 4.67 2.89
C PHE A 111 -16.69 6.13 3.02
N ARG A 112 -15.72 6.56 2.22
CA ARG A 112 -15.14 7.91 2.23
C ARG A 112 -14.89 8.42 0.79
N PRO A 113 -15.92 8.50 -0.06
CA PRO A 113 -15.72 8.71 -1.50
C PRO A 113 -15.10 10.06 -1.83
N GLN A 114 -15.28 11.10 -1.01
CA GLN A 114 -14.62 12.39 -1.20
C GLN A 114 -13.11 12.30 -0.95
N ASP A 115 -12.69 11.57 0.09
CA ASP A 115 -11.29 11.33 0.39
C ASP A 115 -10.65 10.48 -0.73
N TYR A 116 -11.41 9.53 -1.30
CA TYR A 116 -10.97 8.77 -2.47
C TYR A 116 -10.80 9.63 -3.72
N GLN A 117 -11.73 10.55 -4.03
CA GLN A 117 -11.58 11.46 -5.18
C GLN A 117 -10.37 12.38 -5.01
N ARG A 118 -10.16 12.92 -3.80
CA ARG A 118 -8.97 13.73 -3.50
C ARG A 118 -7.67 12.95 -3.75
N LEU A 119 -7.62 11.69 -3.33
CA LEU A 119 -6.48 10.81 -3.60
C LEU A 119 -6.23 10.65 -5.12
N LEU A 120 -7.29 10.46 -5.91
CA LEU A 120 -7.20 10.32 -7.36
C LEU A 120 -6.76 11.60 -8.08
N GLU A 121 -7.34 12.76 -7.74
CA GLU A 121 -7.02 14.05 -8.35
C GLU A 121 -5.55 14.42 -8.19
N VAL A 122 -5.00 14.16 -7.01
CA VAL A 122 -3.61 14.48 -6.68
C VAL A 122 -2.64 13.51 -7.37
N ASN A 123 -2.99 12.23 -7.45
CA ASN A 123 -2.19 11.24 -8.19
C ASN A 123 -2.23 11.50 -9.71
N GLY A 124 -3.40 11.81 -10.28
CA GLY A 124 -3.58 12.09 -11.71
C GLY A 124 -2.95 13.42 -12.17
N SER A 125 -2.83 14.40 -11.28
CA SER A 125 -2.17 15.69 -11.61
C SER A 125 -0.65 15.56 -11.82
N ARG A 126 -0.03 14.48 -11.32
CA ARG A 126 1.41 14.22 -11.46
C ARG A 126 1.78 13.47 -12.75
N GLU A 127 0.81 12.87 -13.42
CA GLU A 127 1.02 12.14 -14.69
C GLU A 127 0.97 13.02 -15.94
N LYS A 128 0.66 14.32 -15.83
CA LYS A 128 0.74 15.22 -16.99
C LYS A 128 2.21 15.41 -17.39
N PRO A 129 2.63 14.99 -18.60
CA PRO A 129 3.97 15.31 -19.08
C PRO A 129 4.06 16.84 -19.18
N GLN A 130 5.07 17.43 -18.55
CA GLN A 130 5.49 18.78 -18.91
C GLN A 130 5.81 18.75 -20.40
N GLY A 131 4.93 19.37 -21.20
CA GLY A 131 5.20 19.61 -22.61
C GLY A 131 6.58 20.23 -22.71
N THR A 132 7.50 19.51 -23.34
CA THR A 132 8.81 20.00 -23.74
C THR A 132 8.59 21.32 -24.48
N LYS A 133 8.93 22.43 -23.81
CA LYS A 133 9.17 23.70 -24.49
C LYS A 133 10.35 23.46 -25.41
N HIS A 134 10.09 23.33 -26.70
CA HIS A 134 11.14 23.34 -27.71
C HIS A 134 11.73 24.76 -27.73
N PRO A 135 13.05 24.94 -27.57
CA PRO A 135 13.66 26.25 -27.73
C PRO A 135 13.75 26.62 -29.22
N ASP A 136 13.88 27.92 -29.44
CA ASP A 136 13.78 28.65 -30.70
C ASP A 136 14.68 28.15 -31.86
N GLY A 137 14.18 28.38 -33.09
CA GLY A 137 14.93 29.10 -34.13
C GLY A 137 15.98 28.38 -35.01
N ILE A 138 15.83 28.63 -36.33
CA ILE A 138 16.84 28.90 -37.37
C ILE A 138 17.24 27.76 -38.36
N LEU A 139 17.17 28.15 -39.66
CA LEU A 139 17.61 27.59 -40.96
C LEU A 139 16.63 26.61 -41.63
N ASP A 140 16.14 26.81 -42.86
CA ASP A 140 16.58 27.65 -44.01
C ASP A 140 15.48 28.57 -44.58
#